data_AF-A0A178ZR58-F1
#
_entry.id   AF-A0A178ZR58-F1
#
_cell.length_a   1.000
_cell.length_b   1.000
_cell.length_c   1.000
_cell.angle_alpha   90.00
_cell.angle_beta   90.00
_cell.angle_gamma   90.00
#
_symmetry.space_group_name_H-M   'P 1'
#
loop_
_entity.id
_entity.type
_entity.pdbx_description
1 polymer ?
#
loop_
_entity_poly.entity_id
_entity_poly.type
_entity_poly.pdbx_seq_one_letter_code
_entity_poly.pdbx_strand_id
1 'polypeptide(L)'
;MHLSIISIASELILASFAVPVLVLARYAVASRPDSYVGNELLCSNGTHILLVPYGRGWRALRKAVQAILNVTAVDRLLPVQEAEASQTLFELMTTLRKGFTHIRRYSTAVILISVFGQRGASYKAPKVQAL
;
A
#
# COMPACT_ATOMS: atom_id res chain seq x y z
N MET A 1 17.86 -46.64 25.68
CA MET A 1 16.72 -45.72 25.48
C MET A 1 17.06 -44.24 25.68
N HIS A 2 18.02 -43.84 26.52
CA HIS A 2 18.35 -42.41 26.73
C HIS A 2 19.02 -41.74 25.52
N LEU A 3 19.88 -42.46 24.78
CA LEU A 3 20.62 -41.94 23.62
C LEU A 3 19.71 -41.64 22.41
N SER A 4 18.64 -42.41 22.22
CA SER A 4 17.68 -42.21 21.12
C SER A 4 16.82 -40.96 21.33
N ILE A 5 16.47 -40.63 22.57
CA ILE A 5 15.66 -39.44 22.88
C ILE A 5 16.45 -38.14 22.63
N ILE A 6 17.74 -38.14 22.99
CA ILE A 6 18.63 -36.99 22.76
C ILE A 6 18.87 -36.77 21.26
N SER A 7 19.04 -37.84 20.48
CA SER A 7 19.20 -37.77 19.03
C SER A 7 17.96 -37.17 18.37
N ILE A 8 16.76 -37.66 18.71
CA ILE A 8 15.50 -37.14 18.17
C ILE A 8 15.29 -35.68 18.56
N ALA A 9 15.58 -35.30 19.81
CA ALA A 9 15.49 -33.91 20.26
C ALA A 9 16.44 -32.99 19.48
N SER A 10 17.66 -33.44 19.17
CA SER A 10 18.62 -32.65 18.39
C SER A 10 18.18 -32.43 16.94
N GLU A 11 17.58 -33.44 16.30
CA GLU A 11 17.05 -33.34 14.93
C GLU A 11 15.82 -32.44 14.87
N LEU A 12 14.95 -32.50 15.88
CA LEU A 12 13.75 -31.67 15.99
C LEU A 12 14.10 -30.20 16.19
N ILE A 13 15.14 -29.92 16.99
CA ILE A 13 15.70 -28.58 17.15
C ILE A 13 16.30 -28.10 15.82
N LEU A 14 17.12 -28.92 15.14
CA LEU A 14 17.71 -28.55 13.85
C LEU A 14 16.64 -28.26 12.79
N ALA A 15 15.59 -29.08 12.71
CA ALA A 15 14.49 -28.88 11.77
C ALA A 15 13.71 -27.59 12.07
N SER A 16 13.47 -27.29 13.35
CA SER A 16 12.80 -26.05 13.76
C SER A 16 13.60 -24.80 13.42
N PHE A 17 14.93 -24.83 13.46
CA PHE A 17 15.79 -23.72 13.01
C PHE A 17 15.96 -23.66 11.48
N ALA A 18 15.96 -24.81 10.80
CA ALA A 18 16.12 -24.88 9.35
C ALA A 18 14.91 -24.30 8.60
N VAL A 19 13.68 -24.48 9.11
CA VAL A 19 12.46 -23.98 8.48
C VAL A 19 12.45 -22.44 8.35
N PRO A 20 12.70 -21.65 9.41
CA PRO A 20 12.83 -20.19 9.32
C PRO A 20 13.94 -19.77 8.37
N VAL A 21 15.11 -20.42 8.41
CA VAL A 21 16.25 -20.09 7.54
C VAL A 21 15.90 -20.32 6.08
N LEU A 22 15.25 -21.44 5.75
CA LEU A 22 14.78 -21.74 4.41
C LEU A 22 13.73 -20.72 3.95
N VAL A 23 12.75 -20.41 4.80
CA VAL A 23 11.72 -19.40 4.50
C VAL A 23 12.36 -18.03 4.24
N LEU A 24 13.30 -17.59 5.08
CA LEU A 24 14.03 -16.33 4.91
C LEU A 24 14.88 -16.32 3.64
N ALA A 25 15.56 -17.43 3.32
CA ALA A 25 16.33 -17.58 2.09
C ALA A 25 15.43 -17.50 0.85
N ARG A 26 14.23 -18.09 0.89
CA ARG A 26 13.24 -17.95 -0.20
C ARG A 26 12.73 -16.53 -0.35
N TYR A 27 12.49 -15.81 0.74
CA TYR A 27 12.12 -14.39 0.68
C TYR A 27 13.22 -13.51 0.09
N ALA A 28 14.50 -13.84 0.30
CA ALA A 28 15.63 -13.12 -0.28
C ALA A 28 15.73 -13.31 -1.81
N VAL A 29 15.39 -14.50 -2.32
CA VAL A 29 15.42 -14.82 -3.76
C VAL A 29 14.11 -14.41 -4.47
N ALA A 30 13.01 -14.23 -3.74
CA ALA A 30 11.71 -13.82 -4.27
C ALA A 30 11.60 -12.32 -4.63
N SER A 31 12.72 -11.62 -4.81
CA SER A 31 12.74 -10.23 -5.30
C SER A 31 12.11 -10.09 -6.68
N ARG A 32 11.50 -8.93 -6.94
CA ARG A 32 10.94 -8.61 -8.26
C ARG A 32 12.04 -8.66 -9.33
N PRO A 33 11.76 -9.21 -10.53
CA PRO A 33 12.69 -9.14 -11.66
C PRO A 33 13.01 -7.69 -11.97
N ASP A 34 14.26 -7.42 -12.34
CA ASP A 34 14.63 -6.08 -12.76
C ASP A 34 13.92 -5.72 -14.06
N SER A 35 13.41 -4.50 -14.14
CA SER A 35 12.66 -4.01 -15.29
C SER A 35 13.25 -2.69 -15.75
N TYR A 36 13.91 -2.68 -16.91
CA TYR A 36 14.50 -1.46 -17.46
C TYR A 36 13.44 -0.36 -17.68
N VAL A 37 12.28 -0.73 -18.23
CA VAL A 37 11.17 0.21 -18.46
C VAL A 37 10.65 0.78 -17.13
N GLY A 38 10.44 -0.06 -16.13
CA GLY A 38 9.89 0.37 -14.85
C GLY A 38 10.88 1.17 -14.01
N ASN A 39 12.10 0.65 -13.84
CA ASN A 39 13.09 1.20 -12.91
C ASN A 39 13.94 2.31 -13.53
N GLU A 40 14.11 2.35 -14.85
CA GLU A 40 15.02 3.29 -15.51
C GLU A 40 14.27 4.35 -16.33
N LEU A 41 13.28 3.95 -17.15
CA LEU A 41 12.52 4.89 -17.99
C LEU A 41 11.40 5.62 -17.26
N LEU A 42 10.61 4.90 -16.44
CA LEU A 42 9.42 5.46 -15.79
C LEU A 42 9.70 6.00 -14.38
N CYS A 43 10.43 5.24 -13.57
CA CYS A 43 10.64 5.55 -12.16
C CYS A 43 12.11 5.41 -11.78
N SER A 44 12.93 6.30 -12.35
CA SER A 44 14.36 6.40 -12.04
C SER A 44 14.61 6.52 -10.52
N ASN A 45 15.77 6.03 -10.09
CA ASN A 45 16.25 6.06 -8.71
C ASN A 45 15.41 5.27 -7.70
N GLY A 46 14.63 4.27 -8.14
CA GLY A 46 13.89 3.40 -7.23
C GLY A 46 12.84 4.14 -6.41
N THR A 47 12.22 5.17 -6.99
CA THR A 47 11.25 6.06 -6.34
C THR A 47 9.87 5.42 -6.16
N HIS A 48 9.58 4.36 -6.91
CA HIS A 48 8.28 3.72 -6.93
C HIS A 48 8.28 2.37 -6.20
N ILE A 49 7.49 2.27 -5.11
CA ILE A 49 7.45 1.11 -4.20
C ILE A 49 7.06 -0.21 -4.88
N LEU A 50 6.30 -0.16 -5.98
CA LEU A 50 5.88 -1.35 -6.72
C LEU A 50 6.93 -1.87 -7.70
N LEU A 51 7.90 -1.03 -8.10
CA LEU A 51 8.89 -1.38 -9.12
C LEU A 51 10.26 -1.66 -8.50
N VAL A 52 10.57 -1.00 -7.36
CA VAL A 52 11.86 -1.18 -6.68
C VAL A 52 12.04 -2.63 -6.19
N PRO A 53 13.24 -3.22 -6.36
CA PRO A 53 13.55 -4.55 -5.83
C PRO A 53 13.58 -4.56 -4.29
N TYR A 54 13.41 -5.73 -3.69
CA TYR A 54 13.51 -5.88 -2.23
C TYR A 54 14.91 -5.48 -1.75
N GLY A 55 14.97 -4.64 -0.72
CA GLY A 55 16.23 -4.09 -0.23
C GLY A 55 16.02 -2.95 0.76
N ARG A 56 17.08 -2.18 1.01
CA ARG A 56 17.01 -1.01 1.92
C ARG A 56 16.04 0.06 1.39
N GLY A 57 16.07 0.36 0.09
CA GLY A 57 15.17 1.33 -0.54
C GLY A 57 13.69 0.95 -0.40
N TRP A 58 13.34 -0.28 -0.72
CA TRP A 58 11.98 -0.80 -0.53
C TRP A 58 11.52 -0.71 0.93
N ARG A 59 12.38 -1.09 1.88
CA ARG A 59 12.05 -0.99 3.32
C ARG A 59 11.78 0.45 3.75
N ALA A 60 12.57 1.41 3.25
CA ALA A 60 12.37 2.83 3.53
C ALA A 60 11.05 3.35 2.95
N LEU A 61 10.76 3.05 1.68
CA LEU A 61 9.49 3.42 1.03
C LEU A 61 8.29 2.78 1.73
N ARG A 62 8.37 1.49 2.07
CA ARG A 62 7.33 0.79 2.81
C ARG A 62 7.07 1.43 4.17
N LYS A 63 8.14 1.81 4.89
CA LYS A 63 8.01 2.50 6.18
C LYS A 63 7.32 3.85 6.02
N ALA A 64 7.64 4.62 4.98
CA ALA A 64 6.99 5.89 4.69
C ALA A 64 5.49 5.72 4.38
N VAL A 65 5.13 4.78 3.49
CA VAL A 65 3.73 4.47 3.17
C VAL A 65 2.97 4.00 4.41
N GLN A 66 3.56 3.10 5.20
CA GLN A 66 2.95 2.59 6.42
C GLN A 66 2.75 3.70 7.46
N ALA A 67 3.62 4.69 7.52
CA ALA A 67 3.46 5.83 8.42
C ALA A 67 2.23 6.69 8.06
N ILE A 68 1.92 6.83 6.77
CA ILE A 68 0.76 7.57 6.27
C ILE A 68 -0.54 6.76 6.46
N LEU A 69 -0.47 5.42 6.32
CA LEU A 69 -1.61 4.51 6.42
C LEU A 69 -1.74 3.84 7.79
N ASN A 70 -1.11 4.38 8.83
CA ASN A 70 -1.24 3.85 10.19
C ASN A 70 -2.67 4.08 10.71
N VAL A 71 -3.15 3.21 11.61
CA VAL A 71 -4.51 3.27 12.19
C VAL A 71 -4.81 4.67 12.76
N THR A 72 -3.87 5.22 13.52
CA THR A 72 -4.01 6.57 14.10
C THR A 72 -4.04 7.69 13.07
N ALA A 73 -3.43 7.49 11.90
CA ALA A 73 -3.50 8.43 10.78
C ALA A 73 -4.82 8.30 10.03
N VAL A 74 -5.33 7.08 9.88
CA VAL A 74 -6.63 6.79 9.24
C VAL A 74 -7.79 7.36 10.05
N ASP A 75 -7.76 7.28 11.38
CA ASP A 75 -8.81 7.85 12.24
C ASP A 75 -9.00 9.36 12.03
N ARG A 76 -7.92 10.08 11.69
CA ARG A 76 -7.98 11.52 11.38
C ARG A 76 -8.65 11.82 10.04
N LEU A 77 -8.79 10.82 9.16
CA LEU A 77 -9.44 10.97 7.86
C LEU A 77 -10.96 10.77 7.92
N LEU A 78 -11.49 10.20 9.00
CA LEU A 78 -12.94 10.02 9.19
C LEU A 78 -13.76 11.30 8.95
N PRO A 79 -13.46 12.46 9.57
CA PRO A 79 -14.25 13.67 9.33
C PRO A 79 -14.19 14.14 7.86
N VAL A 80 -13.07 13.89 7.17
CA VAL A 80 -12.93 14.21 5.74
C VAL A 80 -13.79 13.27 4.89
N GLN A 81 -13.79 11.98 5.20
CA GLN A 81 -14.62 10.99 4.51
C GLN A 81 -16.11 11.29 4.71
N GLU A 82 -16.54 11.64 5.92
CA GLU A 82 -17.92 12.04 6.21
C GLU A 82 -18.33 13.31 5.46
N ALA A 83 -17.46 14.32 5.43
CA ALA A 83 -17.71 15.56 4.68
C ALA A 83 -17.84 15.28 3.17
N GLU A 84 -16.94 14.51 2.58
CA GLU A 84 -17.01 14.19 1.15
C GLU A 84 -18.15 13.22 0.81
N ALA A 85 -18.52 12.31 1.73
CA ALA A 85 -19.66 11.42 1.58
C ALA A 85 -20.98 12.20 1.60
N SER A 86 -21.15 13.15 2.52
CA SER A 86 -22.37 13.98 2.59
C SER A 86 -22.56 14.82 1.32
N GLN A 87 -21.49 15.42 0.78
CA GLN A 87 -21.55 16.10 -0.51
C GLN A 87 -21.91 15.14 -1.65
N THR A 88 -21.32 13.95 -1.69
CA THR A 88 -21.58 12.97 -2.75
C THR A 88 -23.02 12.47 -2.71
N LEU A 89 -23.59 12.26 -1.52
CA LEU A 89 -25.00 11.93 -1.34
C LEU A 89 -25.91 13.04 -1.85
N PHE A 90 -25.59 14.31 -1.56
CA PHE A 90 -26.32 15.44 -2.10
C PHE A 90 -26.26 15.50 -3.64
N GLU A 91 -25.08 15.29 -4.23
CA GLU A 91 -24.88 15.24 -5.69
C GLU A 91 -25.65 14.07 -6.35
N LEU A 92 -25.70 12.92 -5.68
CA LEU A 92 -26.46 11.76 -6.13
C LEU A 92 -27.98 12.01 -6.11
N MET A 93 -28.50 12.66 -5.06
CA MET A 93 -29.92 13.00 -4.96
C MET A 93 -30.36 14.05 -5.99
N THR A 94 -29.49 15.02 -6.29
CA THR A 94 -29.78 16.10 -7.24
C THR A 94 -29.57 15.69 -8.70
N THR A 95 -28.60 14.81 -8.98
CA THR A 95 -28.22 14.43 -10.34
C THR A 95 -27.87 12.95 -10.48
N LEU A 96 -28.89 12.09 -10.38
CA LEU A 96 -28.78 10.63 -10.51
C LEU A 96 -28.07 10.16 -11.80
N ARG A 97 -28.28 10.86 -12.93
CA ARG A 97 -27.70 10.50 -14.24
C ARG A 97 -26.16 10.55 -14.28
N LYS A 98 -25.53 11.14 -13.27
CA LYS A 98 -24.08 11.34 -13.14
C LYS A 98 -23.48 10.57 -11.95
N GLY A 99 -24.18 9.55 -11.43
CA GLY A 99 -23.75 8.82 -10.24
C GLY A 99 -22.30 8.30 -10.30
N PHE A 100 -21.88 7.74 -11.44
CA PHE A 100 -20.50 7.27 -11.60
C PHE A 100 -19.45 8.38 -11.48
N THR A 101 -19.75 9.59 -11.99
CA THR A 101 -18.82 10.73 -11.86
C THR A 101 -18.73 11.25 -10.44
N HIS A 102 -19.83 11.19 -9.68
CA HIS A 102 -19.86 11.61 -8.28
C HIS A 102 -19.09 10.63 -7.39
N ILE A 103 -19.23 9.32 -7.64
CA ILE A 103 -18.46 8.27 -6.94
C ILE A 103 -16.96 8.41 -7.25
N ARG A 104 -16.59 8.65 -8.52
CA ARG A 104 -15.19 8.92 -8.88
C ARG A 104 -14.66 10.19 -8.21
N ARG A 105 -15.44 11.28 -8.17
CA ARG A 105 -15.07 12.50 -7.46
C ARG A 105 -14.82 12.22 -5.98
N TYR A 106 -15.68 11.45 -5.33
CA TYR A 106 -15.53 11.08 -3.92
C TYR A 106 -14.18 10.39 -3.65
N SER A 107 -13.88 9.30 -4.37
CA SER A 107 -12.63 8.57 -4.16
C SER A 107 -11.41 9.46 -4.38
N THR A 108 -11.43 10.26 -5.44
CA THR A 108 -10.30 11.13 -5.79
C THR A 108 -10.14 12.29 -4.81
N ALA A 109 -11.24 12.85 -4.30
CA ALA A 109 -11.21 13.91 -3.29
C ALA A 109 -10.63 13.40 -1.96
N VAL A 110 -11.05 12.22 -1.51
CA VAL A 110 -10.51 11.60 -0.29
C VAL A 110 -9.01 11.32 -0.45
N ILE A 111 -8.57 10.78 -1.59
CA ILE A 111 -7.14 10.53 -1.86
C ILE A 111 -6.34 11.84 -1.89
N LEU A 112 -6.83 12.86 -2.60
CA LEU A 112 -6.15 14.15 -2.73
C LEU A 112 -5.97 14.85 -1.38
N ILE A 113 -6.99 14.80 -0.53
CA ILE A 113 -6.91 15.40 0.81
C ILE A 113 -5.98 14.57 1.69
N SER A 114 -6.07 13.24 1.64
CA SER A 114 -5.27 12.35 2.50
C SER A 114 -3.78 12.40 2.19
N VAL A 115 -3.41 12.45 0.91
CA VAL A 115 -2.02 12.35 0.46
C VAL A 115 -1.39 13.73 0.22
N PHE A 116 -2.14 14.64 -0.42
CA PHE A 116 -1.60 15.93 -0.87
C PHE A 116 -2.15 17.13 -0.09
N GLY A 117 -3.10 16.93 0.83
CA GLY A 117 -3.74 18.01 1.58
C GLY A 117 -4.58 18.95 0.70
N GLN A 118 -5.00 18.51 -0.49
CA GLN A 118 -5.70 19.35 -1.45
C GLN A 118 -7.12 18.85 -1.71
N ARG A 119 -8.09 19.76 -1.77
CA ARG A 119 -9.50 19.41 -1.99
C ARG A 119 -9.89 19.46 -3.48
N GLY A 120 -10.48 18.37 -3.97
CA GLY A 120 -11.10 18.28 -5.29
C GLY A 120 -12.59 18.64 -5.26
N ALA A 121 -12.92 19.93 -5.31
CA ALA A 121 -14.30 20.40 -5.11
C ALA A 121 -15.32 19.94 -6.18
N SER A 122 -14.87 19.59 -7.39
CA SER A 122 -15.73 19.17 -8.49
C SER A 122 -15.03 18.15 -9.37
N TYR A 123 -15.80 17.27 -10.05
CA TYR A 123 -15.28 16.35 -11.07
C TYR A 123 -14.57 17.08 -12.24
N LYS A 124 -14.92 18.35 -12.50
CA LYS A 124 -14.25 19.15 -13.54
C LYS A 124 -12.90 19.72 -13.12
N ALA A 125 -12.52 19.59 -11.84
CA ALA A 125 -11.23 20.08 -11.39
C ALA A 125 -10.11 19.31 -12.10
N PRO A 126 -9.08 19.98 -12.64
CA PRO A 126 -8.02 19.32 -13.41
C PRO A 126 -7.31 18.22 -12.62
N LYS A 127 -7.14 18.44 -11.31
CA LYS A 127 -6.53 17.46 -10.39
C LYS A 127 -7.39 16.23 -10.13
N VAL A 128 -8.72 16.33 -10.29
CA VAL A 128 -9.63 15.21 -10.13
C VAL A 128 -9.71 14.36 -11.40
N GLN A 129 -9.51 14.97 -12.57
CA GLN A 129 -9.50 14.26 -13.87
C GLN A 129 -8.16 13.62 -14.21
N ALA A 130 -7.06 14.12 -13.62
CA ALA A 130 -5.73 13.59 -13.81
C ALA A 130 -5.48 12.26 -13.05
N LEU A 131 -6.39 11.88 -12.15
CA LEU A 131 -6.38 10.65 -11.36
C LEU A 131 -7.46 9.67 -11.87
#